data_AF-A0A9X2SLU8-F1
#
_entry.id   AF-A0A9X2SLU8-F1
#
_cell.length_a   1.000
_cell.length_b   1.000
_cell.length_c   1.000
_cell.angle_alpha   90.00
_cell.angle_beta   90.00
_cell.angle_gamma   90.00
#
_symmetry.space_group_name_H-M   'P 1'
#
loop_
_entity.id
_entity.type
_entity.pdbx_description
1 polymer ?
#
loop_
_entity_poly.entity_id
_entity_poly.type
_entity_poly.pdbx_seq_one_letter_code
_entity_poly.pdbx_strand_id
1 'polypeptide(L)'
;MAVIELTTFTVRPDRTAAMLAARPGMVAAFREGRRGFVSAKLVRLDAATWLDVVEWTDDTAWDESKAKGGDDPRVAEFFATIDALVSARRGARYDDEQDGPRPVRTIAYGPHPAQVGELYLPAGAGPFPVVVLLHGGYWTAMFDRRPMTRLADDLVARGYAVWNAGYRRLGDGGGWPATFEDTAAAVDAVAGLDPALDRTRVAVVGHSAGGQLAAWTAHRAALPADAVGAAPAVVPVAAVSLAGVLDLAEADRTRFGTVLADPDAEPPAGAPEPAYPELWPAVAAEVGEGVVNLLLGGHLDAVPKRYATTSPSALEPAGVPVLAVHGEADDIVPPSYSRTYAEHAPDARHLAVEGGHFEVIDPGHDSWRQVLEWLAEVTPR
;
A
#
# COMPACT_ATOMS: atom_id res chain seq x y z
N MET A 1 10.24 2.42 21.42
CA MET A 1 9.30 2.65 20.32
C MET A 1 10.06 3.29 19.19
N ALA A 2 9.89 2.83 17.95
CA ALA A 2 10.58 3.45 16.82
C ALA A 2 10.12 4.90 16.61
N VAL A 3 11.08 5.78 16.37
CA VAL A 3 10.88 7.22 16.26
C VAL A 3 11.15 7.66 14.84
N ILE A 4 10.26 8.48 14.30
CA ILE A 4 10.45 9.10 13.00
C ILE A 4 10.85 10.55 13.26
N GLU A 5 11.97 10.98 12.73
CA GLU A 5 12.41 12.36 12.70
C GLU A 5 12.02 12.96 11.35
N LEU A 6 11.16 13.97 11.39
CA LEU A 6 10.70 14.72 10.22
C LEU A 6 11.36 16.09 10.22
N THR A 7 12.34 16.28 9.34
CA THR A 7 13.12 17.51 9.23
C THR A 7 12.84 18.20 7.91
N THR A 8 12.11 19.31 7.93
CA THR A 8 11.87 20.15 6.76
C THR A 8 12.91 21.25 6.68
N PHE A 9 13.51 21.47 5.52
CA PHE A 9 14.50 22.53 5.31
C PHE A 9 14.49 23.05 3.87
N THR A 10 15.09 24.21 3.63
CA THR A 10 15.26 24.79 2.31
C THR A 10 16.69 24.62 1.80
N VAL A 11 16.84 24.53 0.48
CA VAL A 11 18.09 24.48 -0.27
C VAL A 11 17.94 25.38 -1.48
N ARG A 12 18.90 26.29 -1.69
CA ARG A 12 18.89 27.17 -2.86
C ARG A 12 19.02 26.33 -4.14
N PRO A 13 18.32 26.66 -5.24
CA PRO A 13 18.33 25.84 -6.47
C PRO A 13 19.72 25.54 -7.03
N ASP A 14 20.68 26.47 -6.88
CA ASP A 14 22.08 26.31 -7.29
C ASP A 14 22.85 25.27 -6.47
N ARG A 15 22.35 24.90 -5.29
CA ARG A 15 22.96 23.92 -4.37
C ARG A 15 22.28 22.56 -4.36
N THR A 16 21.13 22.41 -5.03
CA THR A 16 20.38 21.14 -5.08
C THR A 16 21.23 19.97 -5.55
N ALA A 17 22.03 20.15 -6.61
CA ALA A 17 22.89 19.08 -7.12
C ALA A 17 23.95 18.63 -6.09
N ALA A 18 24.50 19.58 -5.34
CA ALA A 18 25.46 19.29 -4.27
C ALA A 18 24.80 18.56 -3.09
N MET A 19 23.59 18.98 -2.68
CA MET A 19 22.83 18.29 -1.63
C MET A 19 22.56 16.83 -2.00
N LEU A 20 22.07 16.59 -3.23
CA LEU A 20 21.78 15.25 -3.71
C LEU A 20 23.05 14.39 -3.82
N ALA A 21 24.18 14.98 -4.20
CA ALA A 21 25.48 14.28 -4.24
C ALA A 21 26.02 13.94 -2.85
N ALA A 22 25.82 14.81 -1.85
CA ALA A 22 26.28 14.60 -0.47
C ALA A 22 25.41 13.59 0.31
N ARG A 23 24.14 13.45 -0.07
CA ARG A 23 23.15 12.63 0.66
C ARG A 23 23.57 11.17 0.88
N PRO A 24 24.06 10.41 -0.12
CA PRO A 24 24.51 9.03 0.09
C PRO A 24 25.61 8.91 1.15
N GLY A 25 26.52 9.88 1.21
CA GLY A 25 27.58 9.94 2.21
C GLY A 25 27.03 10.12 3.62
N MET A 26 26.08 11.05 3.80
CA MET A 26 25.41 11.27 5.09
C MET A 26 24.68 10.00 5.58
N VAL A 27 23.94 9.33 4.70
CA VAL A 27 23.22 8.09 5.05
C VAL A 27 24.19 6.96 5.41
N ALA A 28 25.31 6.82 4.71
CA ALA A 28 26.35 5.86 5.06
C ALA A 28 26.96 6.15 6.44
N ALA A 29 27.27 7.41 6.72
CA ALA A 29 27.77 7.84 8.03
C ALA A 29 26.76 7.55 9.16
N PHE A 30 25.46 7.74 8.91
CA PHE A 30 24.43 7.40 9.88
C PHE A 30 24.39 5.89 10.16
N ARG A 31 24.46 5.06 9.12
CA ARG A 31 24.52 3.59 9.27
C ARG A 31 25.75 3.11 10.04
N GLU A 32 26.91 3.74 9.81
CA GLU A 32 28.18 3.35 10.43
C GLU A 32 28.32 3.86 11.87
N GLY A 33 27.83 5.08 12.14
CA GLY A 33 28.18 5.84 13.33
C GLY A 33 27.03 6.19 14.27
N ARG A 34 25.77 5.94 13.90
CA ARG A 34 24.60 6.32 14.71
C ARG A 34 23.83 5.08 15.15
N ARG A 35 23.94 4.80 16.45
CA ARG A 35 23.20 3.73 17.11
C ARG A 35 21.71 3.91 16.82
N GLY A 36 21.04 2.83 16.47
CA GLY A 36 19.59 2.82 16.27
C GLY A 36 19.12 3.50 14.98
N PHE A 37 20.00 3.88 14.06
CA PHE A 37 19.58 4.32 12.72
C PHE A 37 18.91 3.17 11.95
N VAL A 38 17.71 3.40 11.42
CA VAL A 38 16.94 2.41 10.65
C VAL A 38 16.95 2.75 9.17
N SER A 39 16.45 3.93 8.82
CA SER A 39 16.32 4.37 7.43
C SER A 39 16.33 5.89 7.32
N ALA A 40 16.56 6.40 6.10
CA ALA A 40 16.40 7.83 5.83
C ALA A 40 15.90 8.05 4.40
N LYS A 41 14.91 8.92 4.22
CA LYS A 41 14.35 9.31 2.93
C LYS A 41 14.38 10.81 2.78
N LEU A 42 14.77 11.28 1.60
CA LEU A 42 14.78 12.69 1.26
C LEU A 42 13.70 12.93 0.19
N VAL A 43 12.76 13.81 0.49
CA VAL A 43 11.60 14.14 -0.35
C VAL A 43 11.71 15.61 -0.74
N ARG A 44 11.54 15.91 -2.03
CA ARG A 44 11.44 17.29 -2.51
C ARG A 44 9.98 17.74 -2.35
N LEU A 45 9.75 18.82 -1.60
CA LEU A 45 8.41 19.39 -1.43
C LEU A 45 8.13 20.48 -2.49
N ASP A 46 9.12 21.31 -2.80
CA ASP A 46 9.03 22.30 -3.87
C ASP A 46 10.41 22.63 -4.50
N ALA A 47 10.51 23.71 -5.27
CA ALA A 47 11.74 24.11 -5.94
C ALA A 47 12.94 24.26 -4.98
N ALA A 48 12.71 24.70 -3.75
CA ALA A 48 13.71 24.93 -2.73
C ALA A 48 13.49 24.14 -1.43
N THR A 49 12.29 23.63 -1.16
CA THR A 49 11.96 22.97 0.12
C THR A 49 12.07 21.44 0.03
N TRP A 50 12.62 20.84 1.09
CA TRP A 50 12.88 19.41 1.22
C TRP A 50 12.42 18.91 2.59
N LEU A 51 11.98 17.65 2.65
CA LEU A 51 11.67 16.91 3.86
C LEU A 51 12.62 15.71 3.96
N ASP A 52 13.36 15.64 5.05
CA ASP A 52 14.16 14.50 5.45
C ASP A 52 13.44 13.70 6.53
N VAL A 53 13.14 12.45 6.21
CA VAL A 53 12.45 11.50 7.08
C VAL A 53 13.48 10.48 7.52
N VAL A 54 13.89 10.55 8.79
CA VAL A 54 14.89 9.65 9.37
C VAL A 54 14.23 8.77 10.42
N GLU A 55 14.50 7.47 10.39
CA GLU A 55 13.91 6.52 11.34
C GLU A 55 14.95 6.00 12.33
N TRP A 56 14.53 5.96 13.60
CA TRP A 56 15.33 5.55 14.75
C TRP A 56 14.63 4.40 15.50
N THR A 57 15.41 3.53 16.14
CA THR A 57 14.86 2.41 16.94
C THR A 57 14.16 2.87 18.22
N ASP A 58 14.58 4.00 18.78
CA ASP A 58 14.10 4.54 20.05
C ASP A 58 14.44 6.03 20.22
N ASP A 59 13.79 6.70 21.17
CA ASP A 59 14.03 8.11 21.50
C ASP A 59 15.46 8.38 21.92
N THR A 60 16.11 7.43 22.60
CA THR A 60 17.49 7.59 23.05
C THR A 60 18.45 7.64 21.85
N ALA A 61 18.25 6.76 20.86
CA ALA A 61 19.01 6.77 19.61
C ALA A 61 18.83 8.08 18.83
N TRP A 62 17.60 8.59 18.78
CA TRP A 62 17.31 9.88 18.17
C TRP A 62 18.00 11.06 18.91
N ASP A 63 17.91 11.10 20.24
CA ASP A 63 18.54 12.15 21.05
C ASP A 63 20.07 12.12 20.96
N GLU A 64 20.69 10.93 20.99
CA GLU A 64 22.13 10.73 20.77
C GLU A 64 22.56 11.22 19.38
N SER A 65 21.78 10.91 18.35
CA SER A 65 22.01 11.38 16.98
C SER A 65 21.94 12.92 16.90
N LYS A 66 20.89 13.55 17.44
CA LYS A 66 20.77 15.01 17.47
C LYS A 66 21.97 15.65 18.18
N ALA A 67 22.42 15.09 19.30
CA ALA A 67 23.57 15.59 20.04
C ALA A 67 24.89 15.51 19.24
N LYS A 68 25.04 14.52 18.36
CA LYS A 68 26.20 14.38 17.47
C LYS A 68 26.25 15.44 16.36
N GLY A 69 25.12 15.98 15.91
CA GLY A 69 25.10 17.05 14.91
C GLY A 69 25.83 16.66 13.61
N GLY A 70 26.70 17.53 13.09
CA GLY A 70 27.54 17.27 11.91
C GLY A 70 28.95 16.77 12.26
N ASP A 71 29.08 15.81 13.16
CA ASP A 71 30.36 15.27 13.65
C ASP A 71 31.16 14.47 12.61
N ASP A 72 30.48 13.85 11.66
CA ASP A 72 31.11 13.18 10.51
C ASP A 72 31.22 14.15 9.31
N PRO A 73 32.37 14.23 8.62
CA PRO A 73 32.54 15.11 7.46
C PRO A 73 31.49 14.93 6.37
N ARG A 74 30.98 13.71 6.15
CA ARG A 74 29.93 13.40 5.16
C ARG A 74 28.57 13.94 5.59
N VAL A 75 28.33 13.98 6.91
CA VAL A 75 27.11 14.59 7.48
C VAL A 75 27.20 16.11 7.42
N ALA A 76 28.36 16.66 7.79
CA ALA A 76 28.64 18.09 7.70
C ALA A 76 28.51 18.61 6.25
N GLU A 77 28.99 17.85 5.27
CA GLU A 77 28.86 18.17 3.85
C GLU A 77 27.39 18.30 3.43
N PHE A 78 26.53 17.37 3.83
CA PHE A 78 25.09 17.46 3.57
C PHE A 78 24.46 18.67 4.28
N PHE A 79 24.73 18.86 5.57
CA PHE A 79 24.18 20.00 6.32
C PHE A 79 24.64 21.36 5.78
N ALA A 80 25.85 21.47 5.22
CA ALA A 80 26.34 22.69 4.60
C ALA A 80 25.56 23.11 3.33
N THR A 81 24.78 22.20 2.75
CA THR A 81 23.91 22.50 1.60
C THR A 81 22.58 23.12 2.01
N ILE A 82 22.18 22.96 3.28
CA ILE A 82 20.94 23.49 3.84
C ILE A 82 21.04 25.00 4.01
N ASP A 83 20.05 25.72 3.46
CA ASP A 83 19.94 27.18 3.55
C ASP A 83 19.24 27.60 4.85
N ALA A 84 18.07 27.02 5.13
CA ALA A 84 17.37 27.23 6.39
C ALA A 84 16.63 25.96 6.86
N LEU A 85 16.63 25.72 8.17
CA LEU A 85 15.74 24.74 8.79
C LEU A 85 14.33 25.34 8.91
N VAL A 86 13.34 24.66 8.35
CA VAL A 86 11.93 25.05 8.43
C VAL A 86 11.28 24.42 9.66
N SER A 87 11.44 23.11 9.85
CA SER A 87 10.94 22.43 11.04
C SER A 87 11.71 21.15 11.32
N ALA A 88 11.76 20.73 12.59
CA ALA A 88 12.21 19.41 13.00
C ALA A 88 11.21 18.88 14.01
N ARG A 89 10.57 17.75 13.72
CA ARG A 89 9.49 17.19 14.54
C ARG A 89 9.68 15.70 14.75
N ARG A 90 9.19 15.24 15.90
CA ARG A 90 9.06 13.82 16.22
C ARG A 90 7.74 13.28 15.67
N GLY A 91 7.83 12.20 14.93
CA GLY A 91 6.75 11.26 14.63
C GLY A 91 7.00 9.93 15.36
N ALA A 92 5.96 9.11 15.47
CA ALA A 92 6.05 7.76 16.01
C ALA A 92 5.76 6.73 14.90
N ARG A 93 6.38 5.56 14.99
CA ARG A 93 5.91 4.37 14.27
C ARG A 93 4.65 3.87 14.97
N TYR A 94 3.70 3.36 14.20
CA TYR A 94 2.43 2.81 14.68
C TYR A 94 2.68 1.55 15.53
N ASP A 95 2.91 1.74 16.82
CA ASP A 95 2.68 0.80 17.93
C ASP A 95 1.81 1.56 18.96
N ASP A 96 0.69 2.13 18.51
CA ASP A 96 -0.14 2.98 19.37
C ASP A 96 -0.65 2.19 20.58
N GLU A 97 -0.38 2.72 21.77
CA GLU A 97 -0.80 2.16 23.07
C GLU A 97 -2.33 2.01 23.18
N GLN A 98 -3.11 2.56 22.25
CA GLN A 98 -4.58 2.39 22.18
C GLN A 98 -5.00 1.01 21.64
N ASP A 99 -4.15 0.28 20.90
CA ASP A 99 -4.50 -0.99 20.23
C ASP A 99 -4.02 -2.26 20.95
N GLY A 100 -3.38 -2.09 22.11
CA GLY A 100 -2.91 -3.16 23.00
C GLY A 100 -1.64 -3.90 22.51
N PRO A 101 -0.93 -4.61 23.40
CA PRO A 101 0.29 -5.33 23.05
C PRO A 101 -0.06 -6.58 22.23
N ARG A 102 0.05 -6.49 20.91
CA ARG A 102 0.02 -7.66 20.04
C ARG A 102 1.39 -7.84 19.40
N PRO A 103 1.96 -9.05 19.36
CA PRO A 103 3.23 -9.29 18.70
C PRO A 103 3.02 -9.25 17.18
N VAL A 104 2.92 -8.04 16.62
CA VAL A 104 3.03 -7.79 15.18
C VAL A 104 4.48 -7.88 14.78
N ARG A 105 4.76 -8.59 13.68
CA ARG A 105 6.09 -8.62 13.07
C ARG A 105 6.05 -7.84 11.76
N THR A 106 6.72 -6.69 11.72
CA THR A 106 6.98 -6.01 10.45
C THR A 106 8.12 -6.72 9.70
N ILE A 107 7.83 -7.22 8.50
CA ILE A 107 8.78 -8.01 7.69
C ILE A 107 8.95 -7.33 6.34
N ALA A 108 10.20 -7.12 5.92
CA ALA A 108 10.50 -6.67 4.56
C ALA A 108 10.48 -7.88 3.61
N TYR A 109 9.78 -7.75 2.48
CA TYR A 109 9.80 -8.75 1.40
C TYR A 109 10.63 -8.28 0.19
N GLY A 110 11.18 -7.07 0.25
CA GLY A 110 12.06 -6.51 -0.77
C GLY A 110 12.91 -5.35 -0.23
N PRO A 111 13.84 -4.82 -1.05
CA PRO A 111 14.78 -3.77 -0.63
C PRO A 111 14.16 -2.37 -0.46
N HIS A 112 13.00 -2.11 -1.06
CA HIS A 112 12.36 -0.80 -0.98
C HIS A 112 11.62 -0.62 0.36
N PRO A 113 11.61 0.56 0.97
CA PRO A 113 10.91 0.78 2.25
C PRO A 113 9.39 0.54 2.22
N ALA A 114 8.76 0.57 1.03
CA ALA A 114 7.36 0.21 0.86
C ALA A 114 7.13 -1.31 0.68
N GLN A 115 8.19 -2.09 0.42
CA GLN A 115 8.15 -3.54 0.28
C GLN A 115 8.20 -4.21 1.66
N VAL A 116 7.22 -3.88 2.47
CA VAL A 116 7.10 -4.29 3.86
C VAL A 116 5.65 -4.68 4.14
N GLY A 117 5.44 -5.65 5.02
CA GLY A 117 4.13 -6.00 5.54
C GLY A 117 4.17 -6.33 7.02
N GLU A 118 2.99 -6.40 7.63
CA GLU A 118 2.81 -6.80 9.01
C GLU A 118 2.23 -8.21 9.05
N LEU A 119 2.94 -9.11 9.72
CA LEU A 119 2.48 -10.46 9.99
C LEU A 119 1.84 -10.50 11.38
N TYR A 120 0.56 -10.86 11.40
CA TYR A 120 -0.22 -11.13 12.60
C TYR A 120 -0.46 -12.63 12.69
N LEU A 121 -0.22 -13.21 13.87
CA LEU A 121 -0.46 -14.63 14.14
C LEU A 121 -1.51 -14.79 15.24
N PRO A 122 -2.50 -15.69 15.07
CA PRO A 122 -3.37 -16.12 16.15
C PRO A 122 -2.59 -16.84 17.25
N ALA A 123 -3.22 -16.98 18.42
CA ALA A 123 -2.68 -17.85 19.46
C ALA A 123 -2.72 -19.32 19.01
N GLY A 124 -1.65 -20.07 19.29
CA GLY A 124 -1.53 -21.50 18.97
C GLY A 124 -0.28 -21.82 18.16
N ALA A 125 -0.20 -23.06 17.67
CA ALA A 125 0.98 -23.57 16.95
C ALA A 125 0.82 -23.58 15.40
N GLY A 126 -0.37 -23.28 14.87
CA GLY A 126 -0.67 -23.39 13.44
C GLY A 126 -0.77 -24.85 12.95
N PRO A 127 -0.70 -25.10 11.63
CA PRO A 127 -0.61 -24.09 10.58
C PRO A 127 -1.92 -23.31 10.43
N PHE A 128 -1.85 -21.99 10.29
CA PHE A 128 -3.01 -21.11 10.20
C PHE A 128 -3.34 -20.78 8.73
N PRO A 129 -4.63 -20.82 8.31
CA PRO A 129 -5.01 -20.25 7.02
C PRO A 129 -4.62 -18.77 6.97
N VAL A 130 -4.18 -18.31 5.80
CA VAL A 130 -3.59 -16.98 5.62
C VAL A 130 -4.56 -16.08 4.86
N VAL A 131 -4.73 -14.85 5.34
CA VAL A 131 -5.36 -13.78 4.58
C VAL A 131 -4.34 -12.68 4.33
N VAL A 132 -4.05 -12.42 3.05
CA VAL A 132 -3.26 -11.26 2.63
C VAL A 132 -4.18 -10.06 2.48
N LEU A 133 -3.85 -8.93 3.11
CA LEU A 133 -4.60 -7.68 2.98
C LEU A 133 -3.86 -6.71 2.06
N LEU A 134 -4.60 -6.10 1.13
CA LEU A 134 -4.12 -5.07 0.21
C LEU A 134 -4.96 -3.80 0.36
N HIS A 135 -4.31 -2.70 0.73
CA HIS A 135 -5.00 -1.46 1.08
C HIS A 135 -5.46 -0.64 -0.13
N GLY A 136 -6.39 0.30 0.09
CA GLY A 136 -6.87 1.25 -0.91
C GLY A 136 -6.01 2.52 -1.03
N GLY A 137 -6.62 3.60 -1.51
CA GLY A 137 -5.99 4.93 -1.58
C GLY A 137 -5.48 5.33 -2.95
N TYR A 138 -6.20 4.98 -4.01
CA TYR A 138 -5.89 5.36 -5.40
C TYR A 138 -4.47 4.99 -5.88
N TRP A 139 -3.88 3.93 -5.31
CA TRP A 139 -2.48 3.56 -5.54
C TRP A 139 -1.48 4.68 -5.23
N THR A 140 -1.85 5.67 -4.40
CA THR A 140 -1.03 6.84 -4.08
C THR A 140 -0.32 6.67 -2.74
N ALA A 141 0.87 7.24 -2.63
CA ALA A 141 1.69 7.16 -1.43
C ALA A 141 1.12 7.97 -0.25
N MET A 142 0.01 8.69 -0.44
CA MET A 142 -0.74 9.35 0.64
C MET A 142 -1.37 8.36 1.61
N PHE A 143 -1.57 7.11 1.18
CA PHE A 143 -2.16 6.04 1.97
C PHE A 143 -1.19 4.86 2.09
N ASP A 144 -1.28 4.16 3.22
CA ASP A 144 -0.56 2.92 3.45
C ASP A 144 -1.52 1.84 3.97
N ARG A 145 -0.98 0.75 4.52
CA ARG A 145 -1.72 -0.43 4.98
C ARG A 145 -2.66 -0.20 6.17
N ARG A 146 -2.59 0.95 6.84
CA ARG A 146 -3.34 1.25 8.08
C ARG A 146 -4.86 1.10 7.98
N PRO A 147 -5.55 1.48 6.89
CA PRO A 147 -7.01 1.30 6.79
C PRO A 147 -7.46 -0.16 6.91
N MET A 148 -6.57 -1.12 6.65
CA MET A 148 -6.86 -2.56 6.73
C MET A 148 -6.65 -3.16 8.13
N THR A 149 -6.08 -2.39 9.09
CA THR A 149 -5.69 -2.91 10.42
C THR A 149 -6.86 -3.51 11.18
N ARG A 150 -8.03 -2.84 11.19
CA ARG A 150 -9.19 -3.35 11.93
C ARG A 150 -9.72 -4.68 11.36
N LEU A 151 -9.58 -4.90 10.06
CA LEU A 151 -9.89 -6.19 9.43
C LEU A 151 -8.85 -7.25 9.83
N ALA A 152 -7.57 -6.89 9.90
CA ALA A 152 -6.52 -7.79 10.39
C ALA A 152 -6.82 -8.28 11.80
N ASP A 153 -7.25 -7.38 12.68
CA ASP A 153 -7.58 -7.67 14.07
C ASP A 153 -8.71 -8.70 14.20
N ASP A 154 -9.79 -8.48 13.46
CA ASP A 154 -10.95 -9.37 13.45
C ASP A 154 -10.62 -10.75 12.84
N LEU A 155 -9.83 -10.79 11.77
CA LEU A 155 -9.36 -12.04 11.15
C LEU A 155 -8.48 -12.86 12.11
N VAL A 156 -7.56 -12.21 12.82
CA VAL A 156 -6.68 -12.86 13.81
C VAL A 156 -7.50 -13.42 14.96
N ALA A 157 -8.48 -12.65 15.46
CA ALA A 157 -9.41 -13.12 16.49
C ALA A 157 -10.21 -14.36 16.06
N ARG A 158 -10.36 -14.59 14.75
CA ARG A 158 -11.06 -15.74 14.15
C ARG A 158 -10.14 -16.89 13.75
N GLY A 159 -8.83 -16.78 14.01
CA GLY A 159 -7.86 -17.85 13.78
C GLY A 159 -7.18 -17.82 12.41
N TYR A 160 -7.28 -16.72 11.67
CA TYR A 160 -6.50 -16.51 10.44
C TYR A 160 -5.16 -15.84 10.77
N ALA A 161 -4.07 -16.32 10.18
CA ALA A 161 -2.86 -15.52 10.08
C ALA A 161 -3.10 -14.41 9.05
N VAL A 162 -2.65 -13.20 9.35
CA VAL A 162 -2.85 -12.05 8.46
C VAL A 162 -1.52 -11.50 8.01
N TRP A 163 -1.39 -11.31 6.71
CA TRP A 163 -0.28 -10.61 6.08
C TRP A 163 -0.79 -9.28 5.51
N ASN A 164 -0.68 -8.20 6.30
CA ASN A 164 -1.12 -6.87 5.87
C ASN A 164 0.02 -6.19 5.10
N ALA A 165 -0.02 -6.26 3.76
CA ALA A 165 1.10 -5.92 2.91
C ALA A 165 1.02 -4.47 2.39
N GLY A 166 2.16 -3.78 2.41
CA GLY A 166 2.39 -2.58 1.62
C GLY A 166 2.96 -2.91 0.24
N TYR A 167 2.94 -1.94 -0.66
CA TYR A 167 3.54 -1.99 -1.99
C TYR A 167 3.96 -0.58 -2.43
N ARG A 168 4.88 -0.43 -3.38
CA ARG A 168 5.20 0.89 -3.96
C ARG A 168 4.00 1.49 -4.67
N ARG A 169 3.81 2.80 -4.50
CA ARG A 169 2.67 3.61 -4.93
C ARG A 169 3.13 4.84 -5.73
N LEU A 170 2.19 5.51 -6.38
CA LEU A 170 2.43 6.79 -7.02
C LEU A 170 2.90 7.81 -5.97
N GLY A 171 4.07 8.41 -6.19
CA GLY A 171 4.72 9.33 -5.24
C GLY A 171 5.85 8.70 -4.39
N ASP A 172 5.99 7.37 -4.36
CA ASP A 172 7.11 6.70 -3.66
C ASP A 172 7.76 5.56 -4.49
N GLY A 173 7.79 5.73 -5.81
CA GLY A 173 8.48 4.82 -6.74
C GLY A 173 7.62 3.67 -7.27
N GLY A 174 6.29 3.73 -7.06
CA GLY A 174 5.30 2.84 -7.67
C GLY A 174 4.82 3.31 -9.03
N GLY A 175 3.65 2.82 -9.44
CA GLY A 175 3.21 2.87 -10.83
C GLY A 175 3.69 1.63 -11.59
N TRP A 176 3.55 1.67 -12.91
CA TRP A 176 3.92 0.55 -13.76
C TRP A 176 5.44 0.48 -13.96
N PRO A 177 6.07 -0.71 -13.81
CA PRO A 177 5.49 -1.99 -13.38
C PRO A 177 5.53 -2.21 -11.86
N ALA A 178 6.25 -1.36 -11.12
CA ALA A 178 6.62 -1.52 -9.71
C ALA A 178 5.47 -1.87 -8.75
N THR A 179 4.29 -1.25 -8.87
CA THR A 179 3.13 -1.55 -7.99
C THR A 179 2.64 -2.99 -8.17
N PHE A 180 2.63 -3.48 -9.40
CA PHE A 180 2.19 -4.85 -9.73
C PHE A 180 3.27 -5.89 -9.38
N GLU A 181 4.55 -5.56 -9.61
CA GLU A 181 5.69 -6.37 -9.15
C GLU A 181 5.67 -6.55 -7.63
N ASP A 182 5.46 -5.45 -6.89
CA ASP A 182 5.42 -5.47 -5.43
C ASP A 182 4.21 -6.24 -4.90
N THR A 183 3.04 -6.06 -5.51
CA THR A 183 1.84 -6.83 -5.15
C THR A 183 2.05 -8.32 -5.36
N ALA A 184 2.61 -8.71 -6.52
CA ALA A 184 2.95 -10.09 -6.83
C ALA A 184 3.95 -10.66 -5.82
N ALA A 185 5.04 -9.93 -5.54
CA ALA A 185 6.06 -10.33 -4.59
C ALA A 185 5.52 -10.43 -3.15
N ALA A 186 4.64 -9.52 -2.75
CA ALA A 186 4.03 -9.52 -1.42
C ALA A 186 3.15 -10.75 -1.18
N VAL A 187 2.35 -11.15 -2.17
CA VAL A 187 1.53 -12.38 -2.11
C VAL A 187 2.42 -13.62 -2.15
N ASP A 188 3.41 -13.64 -3.04
CA ASP A 188 4.32 -14.79 -3.21
C ASP A 188 5.22 -14.99 -1.98
N ALA A 189 5.51 -13.93 -1.22
CA ALA A 189 6.28 -14.01 0.02
C ALA A 189 5.64 -14.94 1.07
N VAL A 190 4.33 -15.20 1.00
CA VAL A 190 3.64 -16.14 1.91
C VAL A 190 4.25 -17.54 1.85
N ALA A 191 4.82 -17.93 0.70
CA ALA A 191 5.50 -19.22 0.54
C ALA A 191 6.70 -19.41 1.50
N GLY A 192 7.30 -18.32 2.00
CA GLY A 192 8.50 -18.35 2.85
C GLY A 192 8.42 -17.51 4.12
N LEU A 193 7.29 -16.84 4.38
CA LEU A 193 7.15 -15.83 5.44
C LEU A 193 7.33 -16.40 6.86
N ASP A 194 6.61 -17.47 7.18
CA ASP A 194 6.65 -18.09 8.50
C ASP A 194 6.23 -19.58 8.42
N PRO A 195 6.85 -20.49 9.19
CA PRO A 195 6.47 -21.90 9.22
C PRO A 195 5.08 -22.16 9.82
N ALA A 196 4.51 -21.23 10.59
CA ALA A 196 3.16 -21.36 11.16
C ALA A 196 2.04 -21.08 10.15
N LEU A 197 2.36 -20.74 8.90
CA LEU A 197 1.38 -20.44 7.86
C LEU A 197 0.98 -21.69 7.07
N ASP A 198 -0.32 -21.89 6.89
CA ASP A 198 -0.86 -22.84 5.94
C ASP A 198 -0.86 -22.24 4.52
N ARG A 199 0.20 -22.57 3.79
CA ARG A 199 0.44 -22.08 2.43
C ARG A 199 -0.54 -22.65 1.40
N THR A 200 -1.32 -23.67 1.77
CA THR A 200 -2.34 -24.24 0.87
C THR A 200 -3.68 -23.53 0.99
N ARG A 201 -3.84 -22.65 2.00
CA ARG A 201 -5.07 -21.89 2.27
C ARG A 201 -4.76 -20.40 2.39
N VAL A 202 -4.36 -19.80 1.27
CA VAL A 202 -4.07 -18.37 1.16
C VAL A 202 -5.22 -17.68 0.43
N ALA A 203 -5.93 -16.79 1.12
CA ALA A 203 -6.88 -15.87 0.51
C ALA A 203 -6.30 -14.46 0.42
N VAL A 204 -6.79 -13.65 -0.52
CA VAL A 204 -6.40 -12.23 -0.66
C VAL A 204 -7.65 -11.36 -0.52
N VAL A 205 -7.60 -10.35 0.33
CA VAL A 205 -8.68 -9.38 0.51
C VAL A 205 -8.12 -7.99 0.26
N GLY A 206 -8.80 -7.19 -0.54
CA GLY A 206 -8.37 -5.81 -0.75
C GLY A 206 -9.51 -4.84 -0.91
N HIS A 207 -9.21 -3.57 -0.65
CA HIS A 207 -10.18 -2.46 -0.72
C HIS A 207 -9.84 -1.47 -1.84
N SER A 208 -10.83 -1.03 -2.61
CA SER A 208 -10.67 0.03 -3.61
C SER A 208 -9.57 -0.30 -4.63
N ALA A 209 -8.51 0.52 -4.72
CA ALA A 209 -7.28 0.20 -5.44
C ALA A 209 -6.69 -1.18 -5.07
N GLY A 210 -6.66 -1.52 -3.78
CA GLY A 210 -6.27 -2.84 -3.28
C GLY A 210 -7.26 -3.95 -3.62
N GLY A 211 -8.56 -3.62 -3.79
CA GLY A 211 -9.58 -4.56 -4.27
C GLY A 211 -9.37 -4.94 -5.73
N GLN A 212 -8.95 -3.97 -6.55
CA GLN A 212 -8.45 -4.25 -7.90
C GLN A 212 -7.23 -5.17 -7.87
N LEU A 213 -6.25 -4.90 -7.02
CA LEU A 213 -5.04 -5.72 -6.89
C LEU A 213 -5.36 -7.14 -6.38
N ALA A 214 -6.29 -7.28 -5.43
CA ALA A 214 -6.74 -8.57 -4.91
C ALA A 214 -7.40 -9.41 -6.01
N ALA A 215 -8.35 -8.84 -6.75
CA ALA A 215 -8.94 -9.52 -7.91
C ALA A 215 -7.87 -9.86 -8.96
N TRP A 216 -6.97 -8.92 -9.30
CA TRP A 216 -5.87 -9.18 -10.23
C TRP A 216 -5.00 -10.38 -9.80
N THR A 217 -4.71 -10.53 -8.50
CA THR A 217 -3.92 -11.66 -8.00
C THR A 217 -4.57 -13.02 -8.22
N ALA A 218 -5.91 -13.08 -8.23
CA ALA A 218 -6.66 -14.30 -8.53
C ALA A 218 -6.42 -14.78 -9.97
N HIS A 219 -6.16 -13.86 -10.91
CA HIS A 219 -5.97 -14.17 -12.32
C HIS A 219 -4.50 -14.42 -12.72
N ARG A 220 -3.53 -14.20 -11.82
CA ARG A 220 -2.09 -14.23 -12.14
C ARG A 220 -1.62 -15.54 -12.79
N ALA A 221 -2.22 -16.67 -12.42
CA ALA A 221 -1.86 -17.98 -12.97
C ALA A 221 -2.25 -18.15 -14.46
N ALA A 222 -3.21 -17.38 -14.95
CA ALA A 222 -3.66 -17.37 -16.33
C ALA A 222 -3.01 -16.25 -17.18
N LEU A 223 -2.18 -15.40 -16.57
CA LEU A 223 -1.49 -14.33 -17.30
C LEU A 223 -0.51 -14.91 -18.35
N PRO A 224 -0.29 -14.21 -19.47
CA PRO A 224 0.79 -14.55 -20.40
C PRO A 224 2.14 -14.65 -19.69
N ALA A 225 2.98 -15.60 -20.09
CA ALA A 225 4.24 -15.89 -19.39
C ALA A 225 5.23 -14.70 -19.33
N ASP A 226 5.11 -13.73 -20.23
CA ASP A 226 5.91 -12.51 -20.27
C ASP A 226 5.26 -11.32 -19.54
N ALA A 227 4.06 -11.49 -18.98
CA ALA A 227 3.36 -10.45 -18.24
C ALA A 227 3.94 -10.25 -16.83
N VAL A 228 3.90 -9.01 -16.34
CA VAL A 228 4.27 -8.69 -14.96
C VAL A 228 3.40 -9.49 -14.00
N GLY A 229 4.02 -10.14 -13.02
CA GLY A 229 3.32 -10.94 -12.01
C GLY A 229 2.87 -12.33 -12.46
N ALA A 230 3.12 -12.76 -13.71
CA ALA A 230 2.85 -14.12 -14.14
C ALA A 230 3.68 -15.17 -13.38
N ALA A 231 3.31 -16.44 -13.51
CA ALA A 231 3.94 -17.58 -12.83
C ALA A 231 4.05 -17.42 -11.30
N PRO A 232 2.92 -17.21 -10.60
CA PRO A 232 2.91 -16.97 -9.16
C PRO A 232 3.48 -18.16 -8.38
N ALA A 233 4.26 -17.86 -7.33
CA ALA A 233 4.69 -18.88 -6.35
C ALA A 233 3.54 -19.30 -5.42
N VAL A 234 2.58 -18.40 -5.20
CA VAL A 234 1.36 -18.64 -4.43
C VAL A 234 0.15 -18.32 -5.29
N VAL A 235 -0.65 -19.32 -5.60
CA VAL A 235 -1.99 -19.13 -6.19
C VAL A 235 -2.99 -19.05 -5.04
N PRO A 236 -3.69 -17.93 -4.84
CA PRO A 236 -4.68 -17.84 -3.78
C PRO A 236 -5.85 -18.79 -4.05
N VAL A 237 -6.42 -19.33 -2.99
CA VAL A 237 -7.62 -20.19 -3.07
C VAL A 237 -8.91 -19.38 -3.23
N ALA A 238 -8.85 -18.09 -2.92
CA ALA A 238 -9.96 -17.14 -3.06
C ALA A 238 -9.45 -15.69 -3.03
N ALA A 239 -10.19 -14.79 -3.67
CA ALA A 239 -9.98 -13.35 -3.52
C ALA A 239 -11.27 -12.60 -3.17
N VAL A 240 -11.17 -11.55 -2.38
CA VAL A 240 -12.26 -10.62 -2.08
C VAL A 240 -11.87 -9.22 -2.53
N SER A 241 -12.69 -8.64 -3.38
CA SER A 241 -12.58 -7.25 -3.81
C SER A 241 -13.67 -6.43 -3.13
N LEU A 242 -13.29 -5.62 -2.15
CA LEU A 242 -14.15 -4.66 -1.45
C LEU A 242 -14.12 -3.33 -2.21
N ALA A 243 -15.23 -2.94 -2.86
CA ALA A 243 -15.36 -1.70 -3.64
C ALA A 243 -14.25 -1.48 -4.69
N GLY A 244 -13.82 -2.55 -5.38
CA GLY A 244 -12.65 -2.52 -6.25
C GLY A 244 -12.85 -1.86 -7.62
N VAL A 245 -11.80 -1.23 -8.14
CA VAL A 245 -11.75 -0.66 -9.51
C VAL A 245 -11.41 -1.76 -10.53
N LEU A 246 -12.37 -2.64 -10.81
CA LEU A 246 -12.13 -3.90 -11.55
C LEU A 246 -11.98 -3.76 -13.08
N ASP A 247 -12.18 -2.56 -13.64
CA ASP A 247 -11.94 -2.25 -15.05
C ASP A 247 -11.11 -0.97 -15.19
N LEU A 248 -9.78 -1.10 -15.27
CA LEU A 248 -8.90 0.06 -15.41
C LEU A 248 -9.06 0.75 -16.76
N ALA A 249 -9.55 0.06 -17.79
CA ALA A 249 -9.78 0.68 -19.10
C ALA A 249 -10.97 1.64 -19.03
N GLU A 250 -12.04 1.23 -18.35
CA GLU A 250 -13.17 2.12 -18.09
C GLU A 250 -12.81 3.26 -17.13
N ALA A 251 -11.98 2.99 -16.13
CA ALA A 251 -11.48 4.01 -15.21
C ALA A 251 -10.64 5.07 -15.93
N ASP A 252 -9.83 4.70 -16.92
CA ASP A 252 -9.10 5.66 -17.74
C ASP A 252 -10.03 6.48 -18.64
N ARG A 253 -11.01 5.83 -19.31
CA ARG A 253 -12.00 6.54 -20.16
C ARG A 253 -12.82 7.57 -19.37
N THR A 254 -13.17 7.24 -18.13
CA THR A 254 -13.96 8.10 -17.24
C THR A 254 -13.11 9.07 -16.42
N ARG A 255 -11.78 9.09 -16.63
CA ARG A 255 -10.84 9.98 -15.93
C ARG A 255 -10.94 9.80 -14.40
N PHE A 256 -11.04 8.55 -13.97
CA PHE A 256 -11.17 8.16 -12.57
C PHE A 256 -10.06 8.77 -11.70
N GLY A 257 -10.45 9.24 -10.51
CA GLY A 257 -9.52 9.83 -9.54
C GLY A 257 -9.09 11.27 -9.83
N THR A 258 -9.65 11.94 -10.85
CA THR A 258 -9.40 13.37 -11.13
C THR A 258 -9.78 14.30 -9.96
N VAL A 259 -10.68 13.87 -9.07
CA VAL A 259 -10.97 14.59 -7.81
C VAL A 259 -9.71 14.83 -6.96
N LEU A 260 -8.71 13.94 -7.04
CA LEU A 260 -7.45 14.10 -6.33
C LEU A 260 -6.61 15.28 -6.84
N ALA A 261 -6.91 15.82 -8.03
CA ALA A 261 -6.23 16.99 -8.57
C ALA A 261 -6.64 18.29 -7.86
N ASP A 262 -7.75 18.28 -7.11
CA ASP A 262 -8.20 19.42 -6.31
C ASP A 262 -7.67 19.30 -4.87
N PRO A 263 -6.71 20.15 -4.45
CA PRO A 263 -6.18 20.14 -3.09
C PRO A 263 -7.18 20.63 -2.03
N ASP A 264 -8.27 21.27 -2.46
CA ASP A 264 -9.31 21.80 -1.57
C ASP A 264 -10.57 20.90 -1.58
N ALA A 265 -10.54 19.77 -2.30
CA ALA A 265 -11.66 18.82 -2.31
C ALA A 265 -11.95 18.30 -0.90
N GLU A 266 -13.22 18.32 -0.51
CA GLU A 266 -13.64 17.71 0.75
C GLU A 266 -13.38 16.19 0.71
N PRO A 267 -12.76 15.62 1.76
CA PRO A 267 -12.61 14.17 1.85
C PRO A 267 -13.98 13.48 1.79
N PRO A 268 -14.11 12.37 1.05
CA PRO A 268 -15.35 11.62 1.02
C PRO A 268 -15.78 11.16 2.42
N ALA A 269 -17.09 11.03 2.63
CA ALA A 269 -17.63 10.62 3.93
C ALA A 269 -17.06 9.26 4.36
N GLY A 270 -16.56 9.18 5.60
CA GLY A 270 -15.99 7.94 6.16
C GLY A 270 -14.58 7.59 5.65
N ALA A 271 -13.98 8.43 4.80
CA ALA A 271 -12.61 8.20 4.34
C ALA A 271 -11.62 8.21 5.51
N PRO A 272 -10.64 7.28 5.54
CA PRO A 272 -9.57 7.34 6.51
C PRO A 272 -8.71 8.58 6.26
N GLU A 273 -8.19 9.17 7.33
CA GLU A 273 -7.20 10.24 7.23
C GLU A 273 -5.97 9.78 6.42
N PRO A 274 -5.44 10.61 5.51
CA PRO A 274 -4.21 10.30 4.80
C PRO A 274 -3.08 9.96 5.76
N ALA A 275 -2.35 8.91 5.42
CA ALA A 275 -1.17 8.46 6.12
C ALA A 275 -0.04 9.50 6.07
N TYR A 276 0.05 10.23 4.94
CA TYR A 276 1.07 11.22 4.61
C TYR A 276 0.39 12.40 3.86
N PRO A 277 -0.39 13.24 4.57
CA PRO A 277 -1.14 14.33 3.94
C PRO A 277 -0.24 15.35 3.22
N GLU A 278 1.03 15.46 3.62
CA GLU A 278 2.03 16.30 2.97
C GLU A 278 2.35 15.90 1.52
N LEU A 279 2.03 14.66 1.12
CA LEU A 279 2.22 14.19 -0.26
C LEU A 279 1.08 14.60 -1.19
N TRP A 280 -0.02 15.14 -0.66
CA TRP A 280 -1.19 15.52 -1.46
C TRP A 280 -0.89 16.49 -2.59
N PRO A 281 -0.17 17.62 -2.38
CA PRO A 281 0.11 18.54 -3.48
C PRO A 281 0.90 17.90 -4.62
N ALA A 282 1.82 16.98 -4.29
CA ALA A 282 2.62 16.26 -5.28
C ALA A 282 1.75 15.27 -6.07
N VAL A 283 0.86 14.54 -5.40
CA VAL A 283 -0.10 13.66 -6.08
C VAL A 283 -1.06 14.46 -6.96
N ALA A 284 -1.66 15.51 -6.42
CA ALA A 284 -2.62 16.36 -7.12
C ALA A 284 -2.04 16.97 -8.41
N ALA A 285 -0.78 17.42 -8.36
CA ALA A 285 -0.07 17.97 -9.52
C ALA A 285 0.12 16.95 -10.65
N GLU A 286 0.27 15.67 -10.31
CA GLU A 286 0.51 14.61 -11.29
C GLU A 286 -0.81 14.05 -11.84
N VAL A 287 -1.87 13.93 -11.01
CA VAL A 287 -3.16 13.27 -11.34
C VAL A 287 -3.68 13.65 -12.73
N GLY A 288 -3.58 14.93 -13.11
CA GLY A 288 -3.82 15.38 -14.49
C GLY A 288 -5.12 14.84 -15.08
N GLU A 289 -4.99 13.93 -16.07
CA GLU A 289 -6.11 13.28 -16.77
C GLU A 289 -6.60 11.97 -16.12
N GLY A 290 -6.39 11.80 -14.81
CA GLY A 290 -6.84 10.66 -14.01
C GLY A 290 -5.71 9.82 -13.45
N VAL A 291 -5.97 9.13 -12.33
CA VAL A 291 -4.88 8.41 -11.62
C VAL A 291 -4.44 7.14 -12.35
N VAL A 292 -5.31 6.54 -13.16
CA VAL A 292 -5.05 5.24 -13.80
C VAL A 292 -4.01 5.34 -14.91
N ASN A 293 -4.02 6.41 -15.70
CA ASN A 293 -2.98 6.61 -16.71
C ASN A 293 -1.60 6.84 -16.06
N LEU A 294 -1.54 7.46 -14.88
CA LEU A 294 -0.28 7.57 -14.14
C LEU A 294 0.17 6.21 -13.60
N LEU A 295 -0.76 5.46 -13.00
CA LEU A 295 -0.50 4.10 -12.53
C LEU A 295 0.07 3.24 -13.65
N LEU A 296 -0.51 3.30 -14.85
CA LEU A 296 -0.11 2.47 -15.98
C LEU A 296 0.92 3.11 -16.89
N GLY A 297 1.37 4.34 -16.60
CA GLY A 297 2.36 5.08 -17.40
C GLY A 297 1.89 5.39 -18.83
N GLY A 298 0.59 5.66 -19.01
CA GLY A 298 -0.05 6.06 -20.27
C GLY A 298 -1.55 5.76 -20.30
N HIS A 299 -2.27 6.44 -21.18
CA HIS A 299 -3.68 6.14 -21.50
C HIS A 299 -3.84 4.82 -22.25
N LEU A 300 -5.05 4.28 -22.23
CA LEU A 300 -5.43 3.00 -22.85
C LEU A 300 -4.93 2.86 -24.29
N ASP A 301 -5.11 3.89 -25.11
CA ASP A 301 -4.71 3.87 -26.52
C ASP A 301 -3.17 3.81 -26.70
N ALA A 302 -2.41 4.33 -25.74
CA ALA A 302 -0.95 4.37 -25.78
C ALA A 302 -0.31 3.09 -25.22
N VAL A 303 -0.91 2.48 -24.19
CA VAL A 303 -0.35 1.30 -23.51
C VAL A 303 -1.37 0.16 -23.35
N PRO A 304 -2.07 -0.26 -24.43
CA PRO A 304 -3.22 -1.17 -24.34
C PRO A 304 -2.89 -2.52 -23.69
N LYS A 305 -1.68 -3.04 -23.89
CA LYS A 305 -1.23 -4.30 -23.26
C LYS A 305 -1.22 -4.20 -21.73
N ARG A 306 -0.86 -3.05 -21.15
CA ARG A 306 -0.81 -2.87 -19.69
C ARG A 306 -2.21 -3.04 -19.13
N TYR A 307 -3.17 -2.26 -19.64
CA TYR A 307 -4.59 -2.36 -19.29
C TYR A 307 -5.14 -3.79 -19.43
N ALA A 308 -4.86 -4.46 -20.56
CA ALA A 308 -5.32 -5.84 -20.79
C ALA A 308 -4.76 -6.84 -19.77
N THR A 309 -3.57 -6.59 -19.21
CA THR A 309 -2.94 -7.47 -18.20
C THR A 309 -3.18 -7.05 -16.76
N THR A 310 -3.83 -5.91 -16.53
CA THR A 310 -4.03 -5.34 -15.17
C THR A 310 -5.48 -5.09 -14.81
N SER A 311 -6.40 -5.02 -15.77
CA SER A 311 -7.85 -4.90 -15.50
C SER A 311 -8.47 -6.28 -15.23
N PRO A 312 -8.92 -6.60 -14.00
CA PRO A 312 -9.57 -7.89 -13.72
C PRO A 312 -10.68 -8.27 -14.72
N SER A 313 -11.52 -7.32 -15.13
CA SER A 313 -12.60 -7.55 -16.11
C SER A 313 -12.12 -7.92 -17.52
N ALA A 314 -10.82 -7.77 -17.84
CA ALA A 314 -10.23 -8.13 -19.12
C ALA A 314 -9.40 -9.42 -19.07
N LEU A 315 -9.26 -10.04 -17.89
CA LEU A 315 -8.40 -11.19 -17.69
C LEU A 315 -9.13 -12.50 -17.91
N GLU A 316 -8.41 -13.46 -18.47
CA GLU A 316 -8.88 -14.84 -18.56
C GLU A 316 -9.09 -15.44 -17.14
N PRO A 317 -10.13 -16.25 -16.93
CA PRO A 317 -10.36 -16.91 -15.65
C PRO A 317 -9.23 -17.88 -15.31
N ALA A 318 -8.78 -17.86 -14.06
CA ALA A 318 -7.75 -18.77 -13.55
C ALA A 318 -8.34 -19.91 -12.69
N GLY A 319 -9.66 -19.98 -12.52
CA GLY A 319 -10.33 -20.94 -11.63
C GLY A 319 -10.26 -20.57 -10.14
N VAL A 320 -9.83 -19.34 -9.81
CA VAL A 320 -9.81 -18.83 -8.44
C VAL A 320 -11.09 -18.02 -8.20
N PRO A 321 -11.93 -18.40 -7.22
CA PRO A 321 -13.18 -17.70 -6.96
C PRO A 321 -12.95 -16.29 -6.42
N VAL A 322 -13.74 -15.32 -6.89
CA VAL A 322 -13.66 -13.91 -6.48
C VAL A 322 -15.00 -13.41 -5.94
N LEU A 323 -15.02 -12.90 -4.71
CA LEU A 323 -16.18 -12.19 -4.18
C LEU A 323 -15.99 -10.68 -4.37
N ALA A 324 -16.78 -10.08 -5.26
CA ALA A 324 -16.79 -8.64 -5.49
C ALA A 324 -17.91 -7.99 -4.65
N VAL A 325 -17.54 -7.41 -3.51
CA VAL A 325 -18.46 -6.76 -2.57
C VAL A 325 -18.50 -5.26 -2.85
N HIS A 326 -19.68 -4.66 -2.91
CA HIS A 326 -19.80 -3.24 -3.24
C HIS A 326 -20.98 -2.58 -2.51
N GLY A 327 -20.73 -1.41 -1.90
CA GLY A 327 -21.77 -0.57 -1.32
C GLY A 327 -22.66 0.04 -2.40
N GLU A 328 -23.98 -0.04 -2.28
CA GLU A 328 -24.90 0.47 -3.31
C GLU A 328 -24.89 2.01 -3.42
N ALA A 329 -24.41 2.71 -2.40
CA ALA A 329 -24.29 4.16 -2.34
C ALA A 329 -22.84 4.65 -2.52
N ASP A 330 -21.94 3.83 -3.07
CA ASP A 330 -20.56 4.21 -3.34
C ASP A 330 -20.47 5.31 -4.41
N ASP A 331 -19.98 6.48 -4.01
CA ASP A 331 -19.81 7.67 -4.83
C ASP A 331 -18.35 7.88 -5.30
N ILE A 332 -17.44 6.99 -4.89
CA ILE A 332 -16.03 7.02 -5.24
C ILE A 332 -15.77 6.06 -6.39
N VAL A 333 -16.10 4.78 -6.19
CA VAL A 333 -16.01 3.73 -7.20
C VAL A 333 -17.44 3.30 -7.54
N PRO A 334 -17.91 3.49 -8.78
CA PRO A 334 -19.27 3.10 -9.12
C PRO A 334 -19.52 1.58 -8.90
N PRO A 335 -20.66 1.18 -8.30
CA PRO A 335 -20.98 -0.25 -8.09
C PRO A 335 -21.07 -1.08 -9.37
N SER A 336 -21.18 -0.44 -10.53
CA SER A 336 -21.10 -1.10 -11.83
C SER A 336 -19.78 -1.84 -12.04
N TYR A 337 -18.67 -1.39 -11.45
CA TYR A 337 -17.37 -2.07 -11.58
C TYR A 337 -17.43 -3.52 -11.08
N SER A 338 -18.02 -3.75 -9.90
CA SER A 338 -18.16 -5.09 -9.33
C SER A 338 -19.25 -5.91 -10.00
N ARG A 339 -20.37 -5.27 -10.37
CA ARG A 339 -21.48 -5.93 -11.06
C ARG A 339 -21.04 -6.46 -12.43
N THR A 340 -20.47 -5.59 -13.27
CA THR A 340 -20.03 -5.94 -14.62
C THR A 340 -18.87 -6.93 -14.60
N TYR A 341 -17.95 -6.84 -13.63
CA TYR A 341 -16.93 -7.88 -13.46
C TYR A 341 -17.54 -9.26 -13.23
N ALA A 342 -18.51 -9.39 -12.32
CA ALA A 342 -19.16 -10.67 -12.03
C ALA A 342 -20.05 -11.20 -13.17
N GLU A 343 -20.48 -10.35 -14.11
CA GLU A 343 -21.19 -10.78 -15.32
C GLU A 343 -20.26 -11.46 -16.32
N HIS A 344 -18.96 -11.12 -16.33
CA HIS A 344 -17.99 -11.62 -17.31
C HIS A 344 -17.04 -12.68 -16.73
N ALA A 345 -16.74 -12.63 -15.44
CA ALA A 345 -15.86 -13.59 -14.77
C ALA A 345 -16.70 -14.75 -14.17
N PRO A 346 -16.62 -15.98 -14.73
CA PRO A 346 -17.45 -17.11 -14.31
C PRO A 346 -17.18 -17.56 -12.86
N ASP A 347 -15.97 -17.31 -12.36
CA ASP A 347 -15.57 -17.63 -10.99
C ASP A 347 -15.89 -16.49 -10.00
N ALA A 348 -16.50 -15.39 -10.47
CA ALA A 348 -16.80 -14.24 -9.65
C ALA A 348 -18.27 -14.19 -9.20
N ARG A 349 -18.48 -13.71 -7.97
CA ARG A 349 -19.81 -13.41 -7.41
C ARG A 349 -19.85 -11.95 -6.99
N HIS A 350 -20.89 -11.24 -7.42
CA HIS A 350 -21.19 -9.90 -6.92
C HIS A 350 -22.04 -9.97 -5.65
N LEU A 351 -21.65 -9.21 -4.63
CA LEU A 351 -22.40 -8.99 -3.41
C LEU A 351 -22.65 -7.48 -3.23
N ALA A 352 -23.85 -7.03 -3.58
CA ALA A 352 -24.31 -5.68 -3.26
C ALA A 352 -24.68 -5.59 -1.77
N VAL A 353 -24.26 -4.51 -1.12
CA VAL A 353 -24.53 -4.25 0.30
C VAL A 353 -24.97 -2.81 0.52
N GLU A 354 -25.71 -2.56 1.60
CA GLU A 354 -25.99 -1.19 2.03
C GLU A 354 -24.69 -0.47 2.40
N GLY A 355 -24.66 0.86 2.25
CA GLY A 355 -23.49 1.71 2.56
C GLY A 355 -22.75 2.21 1.32
N GLY A 356 -21.72 2.99 1.55
CA GLY A 356 -20.85 3.59 0.54
C GLY A 356 -19.49 2.89 0.46
N HIS A 357 -18.46 3.68 0.14
CA HIS A 357 -17.13 3.16 -0.20
C HIS A 357 -16.36 2.54 0.96
N PHE A 358 -16.61 2.98 2.20
CA PHE A 358 -15.79 2.64 3.36
C PHE A 358 -16.48 1.69 4.34
N GLU A 359 -17.79 1.56 4.29
CA GLU A 359 -18.54 0.61 5.12
C GLU A 359 -18.11 -0.85 4.85
N VAL A 360 -17.64 -1.15 3.64
CA VAL A 360 -17.13 -2.49 3.28
C VAL A 360 -15.82 -2.87 3.97
N ILE A 361 -15.12 -1.93 4.60
CA ILE A 361 -13.90 -2.19 5.41
C ILE A 361 -14.13 -1.99 6.91
N ASP A 362 -15.37 -1.76 7.36
CA ASP A 362 -15.70 -1.75 8.79
C ASP A 362 -16.01 -3.19 9.26
N PRO A 363 -15.23 -3.76 10.21
CA PRO A 363 -15.53 -5.08 10.76
C PRO A 363 -16.90 -5.18 11.45
N GLY A 364 -17.50 -4.04 11.83
CA GLY A 364 -18.84 -3.97 12.43
C GLY A 364 -19.98 -4.02 11.41
N HIS A 365 -19.69 -3.82 10.12
CA HIS A 365 -20.70 -3.76 9.07
C HIS A 365 -21.17 -5.16 8.63
N ASP A 366 -22.41 -5.26 8.14
CA ASP A 366 -23.04 -6.53 7.74
C ASP A 366 -22.28 -7.23 6.60
N SER A 367 -21.75 -6.43 5.67
CA SER A 367 -20.95 -6.90 4.54
C SER A 367 -19.73 -7.72 4.99
N TRP A 368 -19.05 -7.31 6.07
CA TRP A 368 -17.89 -8.02 6.57
C TRP A 368 -18.25 -9.40 7.12
N ARG A 369 -19.42 -9.55 7.75
CA ARG A 369 -19.92 -10.86 8.19
C ARG A 369 -20.12 -11.80 6.99
N GLN A 370 -20.74 -11.30 5.93
CA GLN A 370 -20.98 -12.10 4.71
C GLN A 370 -19.67 -12.48 4.00
N VAL A 371 -18.67 -11.59 4.01
CA VAL A 371 -17.31 -11.89 3.53
C VAL A 371 -16.68 -13.04 4.33
N LEU A 372 -16.78 -13.01 5.65
CA LEU A 372 -16.23 -14.05 6.52
C LEU A 372 -16.93 -15.41 6.33
N GLU A 373 -18.25 -15.39 6.16
CA GLU A 373 -19.04 -16.60 5.86
C GLU A 373 -18.58 -17.21 4.53
N TRP A 374 -18.47 -16.39 3.48
CA TRP A 374 -17.98 -16.85 2.19
C TRP A 374 -16.52 -17.35 2.25
N LEU A 375 -15.63 -16.64 2.94
CA LEU A 375 -14.25 -17.08 3.15
C LEU A 375 -14.21 -18.44 3.84
N ALA A 376 -15.03 -18.67 4.88
CA ALA A 376 -15.09 -19.96 5.56
C ALA A 376 -15.61 -21.10 4.66
N GLU A 377 -16.51 -20.80 3.71
CA GLU A 377 -17.00 -21.76 2.72
C GLU A 377 -15.91 -22.18 1.73
N VAL A 378 -15.14 -21.21 1.21
CA VAL A 378 -14.12 -21.45 0.17
C VAL A 378 -12.74 -21.80 0.75
N THR A 379 -12.52 -21.56 2.04
CA THR A 379 -11.32 -21.99 2.78
C THR A 379 -11.69 -22.84 4.00
N PRO A 380 -12.10 -24.11 3.83
CA PRO A 380 -12.49 -24.96 4.95
C PRO A 380 -11.37 -25.14 5.98
N ARG A 381 -11.74 -25.18 7.26
CA ARG A 381 -10.83 -25.31 8.41
C ARG A 381 -10.15 -26.66 8.52
#